data_AF-A1ZLP4-F1
#
_entry.id   AF-A1ZLP4-F1
#
_cell.length_a   1.000
_cell.length_b   1.000
_cell.length_c   1.000
_cell.angle_alpha   90.00
_cell.angle_beta   90.00
_cell.angle_gamma   90.00
#
_symmetry.space_group_name_H-M   'P 1'
#
loop_
_entity.id
_entity.type
_entity.pdbx_description
1 polymer ?
#
loop_
_entity_poly.entity_id
_entity_poly.type
_entity_poly.pdbx_seq_one_letter_code
_entity_poly.pdbx_strand_id
1 'polypeptide(L)'
;MGENNNNNILNYRIEELVQENQVFRSYVGTHIQFPKKVLIKTLNPLLDYNPEAKASFMEEVKKLAAVQHPYIATLYDCLEQGDDLYLIYEYLEDYSLTHHIYRQGAMKETEAITLFMKILEAYQYAHQNQLINGAISPNHIFVSQDQEVKLLASALSNVFLTENLKLQNVELAAYISPEQARGQATNQASDVYALAVIFHFMLHGNQPYEGKTLAQLQKDIIQTPLPLKNTSAGLTNILQKSLAKDPAQRFATLEEFIEALKKHTESLNSTKTNPTPAVYPDDLEEEPEVYAEDVKVVNLPLYILIGLVGVMLIYNYAKDNTKKFVNTAVVFNIQDTSSIRSMQDSIKRANKAQRVSDSIRRMTMGKANDSTKVFIHKAGYGETLEWLAKRYYVPLETLEKMNDIKRTDKIRPRTGLKILVRDIYKLKANENIYHVSRKYRINPKIILYANGISLANAKRQYDEQGMLIEEEKPIYEGKELVIPLNAPRY
;
A
#
# COMPACT_ATOMS: atom_id res chain seq x y z
N MET A 1 19.46 -20.53 36.51
CA MET A 1 19.63 -19.07 36.34
C MET A 1 18.57 -18.63 35.33
N GLY A 2 17.60 -17.83 35.77
CA GLY A 2 16.42 -17.48 34.99
C GLY A 2 16.67 -16.32 34.04
N GLU A 3 16.24 -16.47 32.80
CA GLU A 3 16.01 -15.35 31.88
C GLU A 3 14.63 -14.77 32.20
N ASN A 4 14.59 -13.58 32.79
CA ASN A 4 13.37 -12.81 33.04
C ASN A 4 12.76 -12.35 31.70
N ASN A 5 11.91 -13.19 31.09
CA ASN A 5 11.03 -12.81 29.98
C ASN A 5 9.81 -12.03 30.53
N ASN A 6 9.98 -10.75 30.84
CA ASN A 6 8.85 -9.90 31.21
C ASN A 6 8.29 -9.18 29.97
N ASN A 7 7.81 -9.95 28.98
CA ASN A 7 7.13 -9.43 27.78
C ASN A 7 5.67 -9.02 28.04
N ASN A 8 5.24 -9.00 29.30
CA ASN A 8 3.89 -8.65 29.69
C ASN A 8 3.88 -7.28 30.35
N ILE A 9 2.90 -6.47 29.98
CA ILE A 9 2.55 -5.20 30.61
C ILE A 9 1.12 -5.36 31.12
N LEU A 10 0.97 -5.56 32.42
CA LEU A 10 -0.32 -5.87 33.07
C LEU A 10 -1.09 -6.97 32.32
N ASN A 11 -2.23 -6.63 31.70
CA ASN A 11 -3.12 -7.54 30.99
C ASN A 11 -2.77 -7.74 29.52
N TYR A 12 -1.63 -7.23 29.04
CA TYR A 12 -1.22 -7.31 27.65
C TYR A 12 0.12 -8.02 27.52
N ARG A 13 0.21 -8.90 26.53
CA ARG A 13 1.48 -9.51 26.12
C ARG A 13 1.98 -8.82 24.86
N ILE A 14 3.19 -8.28 24.91
CA ILE A 14 3.91 -7.77 23.74
C ILE A 14 4.40 -8.97 22.93
N GLU A 15 4.14 -8.97 21.62
CA GLU A 15 4.51 -10.06 20.74
C GLU A 15 5.55 -9.63 19.71
N GLU A 16 5.16 -8.86 18.70
CA GLU A 16 6.01 -8.56 17.54
C GLU A 16 6.20 -7.05 17.36
N LEU A 17 7.44 -6.60 17.14
CA LEU A 17 7.72 -5.20 16.80
C LEU A 17 7.15 -4.89 15.41
N VAL A 18 6.12 -4.04 15.39
CA VAL A 18 5.47 -3.58 14.17
C VAL A 18 6.35 -2.56 13.47
N GLN A 19 6.53 -1.43 14.13
CA GLN A 19 7.20 -0.27 13.55
C GLN A 19 8.12 0.33 14.60
N GLU A 20 9.28 0.80 14.17
CA GLU A 20 10.14 1.64 15.01
C GLU A 20 10.50 2.86 14.19
N ASN A 21 10.22 4.02 14.75
CA ASN A 21 10.72 5.30 14.27
C ASN A 21 11.42 6.00 15.44
N GLN A 22 11.97 7.19 15.17
CA GLN A 22 12.70 7.94 16.21
C GLN A 22 11.86 8.21 17.45
N VAL A 23 10.54 8.35 17.31
CA VAL A 23 9.61 8.72 18.38
C VAL A 23 8.99 7.52 19.07
N PHE A 24 8.59 6.52 18.31
CA PHE A 24 7.79 5.42 18.82
C PHE A 24 8.29 4.07 18.35
N ARG A 25 8.12 3.08 19.23
CA ARG A 25 8.05 1.68 18.88
C ARG A 25 6.60 1.22 18.99
N SER A 26 6.12 0.57 17.95
CA SER A 26 4.78 0.01 17.89
C SER A 26 4.92 -1.50 17.80
N TYR A 27 4.10 -2.25 18.54
CA TYR A 27 4.12 -3.69 18.61
C TYR A 27 2.71 -4.25 18.39
N VAL A 28 2.62 -5.46 17.83
CA VAL A 28 1.42 -6.28 17.99
C VAL A 28 1.48 -6.85 19.40
N GLY A 29 0.36 -6.81 20.10
CA GLY A 29 0.17 -7.53 21.34
C GLY A 29 -1.18 -8.22 21.38
N THR A 30 -1.39 -8.98 22.45
CA THR A 30 -2.64 -9.67 22.71
C THR A 30 -3.06 -9.41 24.16
N HIS A 31 -4.34 -9.10 24.37
CA HIS A 31 -4.89 -9.05 25.72
C HIS A 31 -4.92 -10.48 26.30
N ILE A 32 -4.47 -10.66 27.54
CA ILE A 32 -4.19 -11.99 28.12
C ILE A 32 -5.51 -12.71 28.46
N GLN A 33 -6.49 -12.00 29.02
CA GLN A 33 -7.78 -12.59 29.39
C GLN A 33 -8.74 -12.77 28.21
N PHE A 34 -8.74 -11.84 27.25
CA PHE A 34 -9.53 -11.90 26.03
C PHE A 34 -8.56 -11.97 24.86
N PRO A 35 -8.55 -13.02 24.01
CA PRO A 35 -7.57 -13.21 22.95
C PRO A 35 -7.79 -12.25 21.75
N LYS A 36 -7.90 -10.97 22.06
CA LYS A 36 -8.06 -9.86 21.13
C LYS A 36 -6.70 -9.23 20.89
N LYS A 37 -6.37 -9.03 19.61
CA LYS A 37 -5.16 -8.32 19.21
C LYS A 37 -5.27 -6.84 19.52
N VAL A 38 -4.15 -6.25 19.90
CA VAL A 38 -3.98 -4.82 20.17
C VAL A 38 -2.72 -4.31 19.49
N LEU A 39 -2.70 -3.01 19.21
CA LEU A 39 -1.48 -2.31 18.83
C LEU A 39 -0.93 -1.61 20.09
N ILE A 40 0.28 -1.96 20.49
CA ILE A 40 0.95 -1.39 21.67
C ILE A 40 1.99 -0.39 21.18
N LYS A 41 1.82 0.89 21.49
CA LYS A 41 2.74 1.96 21.08
C LYS A 41 3.45 2.53 22.31
N THR A 42 4.77 2.53 22.30
CA THR A 42 5.61 3.09 23.35
C THR A 42 6.53 4.14 22.78
N LEU A 43 6.90 5.12 23.60
CA LEU A 43 7.94 6.07 23.27
C LEU A 43 9.27 5.34 23.04
N ASN A 44 10.08 5.85 22.11
CA ASN A 44 11.41 5.32 21.86
C ASN A 44 12.31 5.72 23.04
N PRO A 45 12.96 4.77 23.74
CA PRO A 45 13.81 5.06 24.90
C PRO A 45 15.09 5.81 24.54
N LEU A 46 15.43 5.92 23.25
CA LEU A 46 16.59 6.68 22.77
C LEU A 46 16.36 8.20 22.71
N LEU A 47 15.14 8.65 22.99
CA LEU A 47 14.83 10.08 23.09
C LEU A 47 14.97 10.52 24.54
N ASP A 48 15.78 11.55 24.76
CA ASP A 48 15.96 12.22 26.05
C ASP A 48 14.79 13.20 26.25
N TYR A 49 13.72 12.74 26.88
CA TYR A 49 12.56 13.58 27.14
C TYR A 49 12.74 14.31 28.46
N ASN A 50 12.67 15.65 28.42
CA ASN A 50 12.54 16.42 29.65
C ASN A 50 11.16 16.13 30.30
N PRO A 51 11.00 16.36 31.62
CA PRO A 51 9.74 16.13 32.32
C PRO A 51 8.54 16.91 31.76
N GLU A 52 8.79 18.08 31.16
CA GLU A 52 7.77 18.96 30.59
C GLU A 52 7.15 18.37 29.32
N ALA A 53 7.96 17.80 28.43
CA ALA A 53 7.52 17.11 27.22
C ALA A 53 6.70 15.87 27.57
N LYS A 54 7.12 15.09 28.58
CA LYS A 54 6.34 13.93 29.07
C LYS A 54 4.99 14.35 29.63
N ALA A 55 4.95 15.41 30.46
CA ALA A 55 3.71 15.94 31.01
C ALA A 55 2.77 16.46 29.90
N SER A 56 3.30 17.22 28.94
CA SER A 56 2.54 17.72 27.80
C SER A 56 1.99 16.59 26.92
N PHE A 57 2.80 15.55 26.69
CA PHE A 57 2.38 14.35 25.98
C PHE A 57 1.24 13.62 26.70
N MET A 58 1.31 13.48 28.02
CA MET A 58 0.25 12.85 28.81
C MET A 58 -1.08 13.63 28.75
N GLU A 59 -1.04 14.96 28.71
CA GLU A 59 -2.25 15.77 28.50
C GLU A 59 -2.89 15.50 27.13
N GLU A 60 -2.09 15.34 26.06
CA GLU A 60 -2.61 14.95 24.74
C GLU A 60 -3.16 13.52 24.72
N VAL A 61 -2.53 12.59 25.43
CA VAL A 61 -3.05 11.22 25.58
C VAL A 61 -4.41 11.22 26.29
N LYS A 62 -4.60 12.05 27.33
CA LYS A 62 -5.90 12.18 28.02
C LYS A 62 -6.99 12.70 27.09
N LYS A 63 -6.69 13.72 26.28
CA LYS A 63 -7.63 14.21 25.25
C LYS A 63 -7.94 13.13 24.23
N LEU A 64 -6.94 12.38 23.78
CA LEU A 64 -7.12 11.28 22.83
C LEU A 64 -7.97 10.14 23.40
N ALA A 65 -7.86 9.85 24.70
CA ALA A 65 -8.68 8.83 25.36
C ALA A 65 -10.19 9.18 25.37
N ALA A 66 -10.53 10.47 25.30
CA ALA A 66 -11.92 10.93 25.22
C ALA A 66 -12.51 10.85 23.79
N VAL A 67 -11.68 10.63 22.77
CA VAL A 67 -12.10 10.57 21.37
C VAL A 67 -12.76 9.23 21.07
N GLN A 68 -14.03 9.26 20.67
CA GLN A 68 -14.75 8.10 20.16
C GLN A 68 -15.41 8.46 18.83
N HIS A 69 -14.89 7.87 17.75
CA HIS A 69 -15.36 8.15 16.40
C HIS A 69 -15.22 6.89 15.55
N PRO A 70 -16.17 6.56 14.65
CA PRO A 70 -16.11 5.34 13.83
C PRO A 70 -14.83 5.24 12.98
N TYR A 71 -14.32 6.38 12.50
CA TYR A 71 -13.10 6.46 11.70
C TYR A 71 -11.82 6.70 12.50
N ILE A 72 -11.84 6.64 13.84
CA ILE A 72 -10.64 6.77 14.67
C ILE A 72 -10.45 5.48 15.48
N ALA A 73 -9.25 4.91 15.43
CA ALA A 73 -8.89 3.74 16.22
C ALA A 73 -9.01 4.07 17.71
N THR A 74 -9.71 3.21 18.44
CA THR A 74 -9.94 3.43 19.87
C THR A 74 -8.64 3.22 20.66
N LEU A 75 -8.30 4.18 21.53
CA LEU A 75 -7.31 3.98 22.59
C LEU A 75 -8.00 3.23 23.73
N TYR A 76 -7.64 1.96 23.94
CA TYR A 76 -8.20 1.13 25.01
C TYR A 76 -7.61 1.45 26.37
N ASP A 77 -6.30 1.71 26.42
CA ASP A 77 -5.59 1.86 27.69
C ASP A 77 -4.30 2.70 27.55
N CYS A 78 -3.85 3.24 28.66
CA CYS A 78 -2.59 3.95 28.80
C CYS A 78 -1.89 3.47 30.08
N LEU A 79 -0.78 2.76 29.92
CA LEU A 79 -0.10 2.05 30.99
C LEU A 79 1.30 2.59 31.22
N GLU A 80 1.66 2.78 32.48
CA GLU A 80 3.02 3.13 32.90
C GLU A 80 3.71 1.91 33.49
N GLN A 81 4.94 1.61 33.04
CA GLN A 81 5.78 0.58 33.64
C GLN A 81 7.23 1.07 33.69
N GLY A 82 7.69 1.39 34.91
CA GLY A 82 8.96 2.11 35.09
C GLY A 82 8.84 3.52 34.52
N ASP A 83 9.79 3.91 33.67
CA ASP A 83 9.80 5.22 33.01
C ASP A 83 9.06 5.22 31.66
N ASP A 84 8.73 4.03 31.14
CA ASP A 84 8.09 3.84 29.84
C ASP A 84 6.57 3.97 29.90
N LEU A 85 5.99 4.52 28.83
CA LEU A 85 4.56 4.65 28.63
C LEU A 85 4.09 3.79 27.46
N TYR A 86 3.05 3.00 27.68
CA TYR A 86 2.45 2.11 26.69
C TYR A 86 1.01 2.52 26.40
N LEU A 87 0.76 2.92 25.16
CA LEU A 87 -0.56 3.23 24.63
C LEU A 87 -1.12 1.99 23.94
N ILE A 88 -2.28 1.52 24.38
CA ILE A 88 -2.91 0.30 23.87
C ILE A 88 -4.06 0.70 22.95
N TYR A 89 -3.89 0.48 21.65
CA TYR A 89 -4.88 0.79 20.63
C TYR A 89 -5.59 -0.45 20.12
N GLU A 90 -6.77 -0.22 19.54
CA GLU A 90 -7.37 -1.11 18.57
C GLU A 90 -6.34 -1.54 17.50
N TYR A 91 -6.26 -2.85 17.28
CA TYR A 91 -5.44 -3.40 16.20
C TYR A 91 -6.19 -3.29 14.87
N LEU A 92 -5.61 -2.57 13.92
CA LEU A 92 -6.14 -2.42 12.57
C LEU A 92 -5.53 -3.51 11.67
N GLU A 93 -6.36 -4.39 11.12
CA GLU A 93 -5.89 -5.47 10.22
C GLU A 93 -5.65 -5.01 8.78
N ASP A 94 -6.23 -3.86 8.42
CA ASP A 94 -6.19 -3.31 7.07
C ASP A 94 -4.83 -2.71 6.71
N TYR A 95 -4.71 -2.27 5.46
CA TYR A 95 -3.48 -1.66 4.95
C TYR A 95 -3.50 -0.15 5.14
N SER A 96 -2.31 0.44 5.31
CA SER A 96 -2.19 1.90 5.30
C SER A 96 -2.56 2.47 3.92
N LEU A 97 -2.97 3.74 3.88
CA LEU A 97 -3.27 4.48 2.65
C LEU A 97 -2.06 4.50 1.73
N THR A 98 -0.84 4.61 2.28
CA THR A 98 0.41 4.46 1.52
C THR A 98 0.47 3.13 0.79
N HIS A 99 0.23 2.03 1.50
CA HIS A 99 0.25 0.69 0.89
C HIS A 99 -0.88 0.54 -0.15
N HIS A 100 -2.06 1.07 0.15
CA HIS A 100 -3.20 1.09 -0.76
C HIS A 100 -2.86 1.78 -2.08
N ILE A 101 -2.30 3.00 -2.03
CA ILE A 101 -1.90 3.78 -3.21
C ILE A 101 -0.76 3.09 -3.96
N TYR A 102 0.25 2.53 -3.29
CA TYR A 102 1.32 1.81 -3.99
C TYR A 102 0.84 0.53 -4.68
N ARG A 103 -0.20 -0.11 -4.16
CA ARG A 103 -0.78 -1.32 -4.74
C ARG A 103 -1.70 -1.01 -5.92
N GLN A 104 -2.53 0.03 -5.80
CA GLN A 104 -3.62 0.32 -6.74
C GLN A 104 -3.29 1.46 -7.72
N GLY A 105 -2.30 2.29 -7.39
CA GLY A 105 -1.97 3.51 -8.10
C GLY A 105 -2.83 4.70 -7.64
N ALA A 106 -2.83 5.75 -8.46
CA ALA A 106 -3.66 6.93 -8.25
C ALA A 106 -5.15 6.58 -8.26
N MET A 107 -5.90 7.21 -7.35
CA MET A 107 -7.35 7.08 -7.26
C MET A 107 -8.06 8.01 -8.25
N LYS A 108 -9.22 7.60 -8.75
CA LYS A 108 -10.09 8.50 -9.51
C LYS A 108 -10.60 9.60 -8.62
N GLU A 109 -10.75 10.81 -9.16
CA GLU A 109 -11.15 12.00 -8.39
C GLU A 109 -12.38 11.76 -7.49
N THR A 110 -13.45 11.15 -8.04
CA THR A 110 -14.69 10.88 -7.28
C THR A 110 -14.49 9.90 -6.13
N GLU A 111 -13.66 8.88 -6.33
CA GLU A 111 -13.33 7.87 -5.32
C GLU A 111 -12.45 8.49 -4.23
N ALA A 112 -11.43 9.23 -4.66
CA ALA A 112 -10.53 9.94 -3.77
C ALA A 112 -11.29 10.94 -2.88
N ILE A 113 -12.22 11.73 -3.44
CA ILE A 113 -13.08 12.65 -2.67
C ILE A 113 -13.91 11.87 -1.64
N THR A 114 -14.55 10.77 -2.04
CA THR A 114 -15.41 9.99 -1.15
C THR A 114 -14.63 9.45 0.05
N LEU A 115 -13.46 8.86 -0.19
CA LEU A 115 -12.60 8.35 0.87
C LEU A 115 -12.01 9.49 1.72
N PHE A 116 -11.59 10.57 1.08
CA PHE A 116 -10.98 11.72 1.75
C PHE A 116 -11.96 12.48 2.64
N MET A 117 -13.24 12.52 2.31
CA MET A 117 -14.28 13.07 3.18
C MET A 117 -14.36 12.34 4.52
N LYS A 118 -14.23 11.00 4.54
CA LYS A 118 -14.18 10.22 5.80
C LYS A 118 -12.92 10.55 6.61
N ILE A 119 -11.79 10.76 5.95
CA ILE A 119 -10.53 11.19 6.59
C ILE A 119 -10.72 12.57 7.22
N LEU A 120 -11.27 13.54 6.48
CA LEU A 120 -11.51 14.89 6.96
C LEU A 120 -12.49 14.91 8.14
N GLU A 121 -13.56 14.12 8.10
CA GLU A 121 -14.53 14.00 9.18
C GLU A 121 -13.86 13.57 10.50
N ALA A 122 -12.98 12.57 10.43
CA ALA A 122 -12.24 12.09 11.59
C ALA A 122 -11.28 13.16 12.15
N TYR A 123 -10.55 13.87 11.29
CA TYR A 123 -9.65 14.95 11.73
C TYR A 123 -10.40 16.17 12.24
N GLN A 124 -11.55 16.52 11.65
CA GLN A 124 -12.44 17.56 12.14
C GLN A 124 -12.96 17.22 13.54
N TYR A 125 -13.36 15.97 13.78
CA TYR A 125 -13.76 15.51 15.11
C TYR A 125 -12.62 15.64 16.13
N ALA A 126 -11.38 15.31 15.74
CA ALA A 126 -10.20 15.53 16.59
C ALA A 126 -10.00 17.02 16.90
N HIS A 127 -10.10 17.91 15.89
CA HIS A 127 -9.98 19.36 16.07
C HIS A 127 -11.03 19.93 17.03
N GLN A 128 -12.28 19.45 16.95
CA GLN A 128 -13.36 19.83 17.89
C GLN A 128 -13.06 19.42 19.34
N ASN A 129 -12.26 18.36 19.53
CA ASN A 129 -11.77 17.92 20.83
C ASN A 129 -10.39 18.53 21.19
N GLN A 130 -10.00 19.62 20.53
CA GLN A 130 -8.75 20.37 20.78
C GLN A 130 -7.47 19.53 20.60
N LEU A 131 -7.54 18.53 19.71
CA LEU A 131 -6.41 17.71 19.28
C LEU A 131 -5.95 18.18 17.91
N ILE A 132 -4.90 19.01 17.88
CA ILE A 132 -4.16 19.34 16.66
C ILE A 132 -3.11 18.24 16.49
N ASN A 133 -3.07 17.58 15.33
CA ASN A 133 -2.24 16.38 15.19
C ASN A 133 -0.79 16.73 14.90
N GLY A 134 -0.55 17.62 13.91
CA GLY A 134 0.79 18.09 13.56
C GLY A 134 1.76 17.05 13.02
N ALA A 135 1.41 15.76 13.04
CA ALA A 135 2.17 14.65 12.49
C ALA A 135 1.26 13.74 11.64
N ILE A 136 0.43 14.37 10.80
CA ILE A 136 -0.43 13.66 9.87
C ILE A 136 0.43 12.93 8.82
N SER A 137 0.12 11.65 8.57
CA SER A 137 0.83 10.80 7.62
C SER A 137 -0.12 9.79 6.99
N PRO A 138 0.04 9.46 5.68
CA PRO A 138 -0.73 8.38 5.06
C PRO A 138 -0.42 7.00 5.64
N ASN A 139 0.67 6.84 6.39
CA ASN A 139 0.97 5.61 7.13
C ASN A 139 0.06 5.42 8.37
N HIS A 140 -0.58 6.49 8.85
CA HIS A 140 -1.51 6.45 9.98
C HIS A 140 -2.98 6.38 9.55
N ILE A 141 -3.26 6.40 8.25
CA ILE A 141 -4.61 6.25 7.69
C ILE A 141 -4.71 4.82 7.17
N PHE A 142 -5.65 4.03 7.67
CA PHE A 142 -5.90 2.66 7.24
C PHE A 142 -7.14 2.60 6.37
N VAL A 143 -7.05 1.83 5.29
CA VAL A 143 -8.12 1.69 4.29
C VAL A 143 -8.43 0.22 4.10
N SER A 144 -9.68 -0.16 4.39
CA SER A 144 -10.15 -1.53 4.20
C SER A 144 -10.42 -1.84 2.73
N GLN A 145 -10.67 -3.12 2.42
CA GLN A 145 -11.09 -3.53 1.06
C GLN A 145 -12.43 -2.92 0.66
N ASP A 146 -13.29 -2.62 1.63
CA ASP A 146 -14.61 -2.02 1.44
C ASP A 146 -14.57 -0.48 1.43
N GLN A 147 -13.37 0.12 1.30
CA GLN A 147 -13.16 1.57 1.34
C GLN A 147 -13.61 2.24 2.65
N GLU A 148 -13.49 1.53 3.76
CA GLU A 148 -13.64 2.10 5.09
C GLU A 148 -12.32 2.67 5.59
N VAL A 149 -12.40 3.78 6.33
CA VAL A 149 -11.23 4.51 6.85
C VAL A 149 -11.13 4.29 8.34
N LYS A 150 -9.92 4.03 8.82
CA LYS A 150 -9.61 4.12 10.25
C LYS A 150 -8.29 4.82 10.48
N LEU A 151 -8.33 5.86 11.30
CA LEU A 151 -7.17 6.66 11.66
C LEU A 151 -6.52 6.08 12.91
N LEU A 152 -5.23 5.76 12.82
CA LEU A 152 -4.40 5.59 13.99
C LEU A 152 -3.97 6.98 14.49
N ALA A 153 -4.82 7.61 15.30
CA ALA A 153 -4.52 8.92 15.86
C ALA A 153 -3.28 8.85 16.77
N SER A 154 -2.37 9.80 16.58
CA SER A 154 -1.20 9.96 17.43
C SER A 154 -1.44 11.12 18.39
N ALA A 155 -1.23 10.91 19.68
CA ALA A 155 -1.06 12.01 20.63
C ALA A 155 0.36 12.53 20.44
N LEU A 156 0.57 13.68 19.81
CA LEU A 156 1.88 14.32 19.74
C LEU A 156 1.66 15.81 19.98
N SER A 157 1.95 16.28 21.19
CA SER A 157 1.75 17.69 21.54
C SER A 157 2.68 18.57 20.73
N ASN A 158 2.32 19.83 20.50
CA ASN A 158 3.21 20.80 19.85
C ASN A 158 4.58 20.90 20.55
N VAL A 159 4.59 20.89 21.88
CA VAL A 159 5.84 20.89 22.68
C VAL A 159 6.68 19.66 22.37
N PHE A 160 6.04 18.49 22.37
CA PHE A 160 6.70 17.23 22.06
C PHE A 160 7.22 17.19 20.62
N LEU A 161 6.43 17.68 19.65
CA LEU A 161 6.81 17.79 18.24
C LEU A 161 8.03 18.72 18.06
N THR A 162 8.00 19.91 18.66
CA THR A 162 9.06 20.91 18.51
C THR A 162 10.37 20.48 19.16
N GLU A 163 10.31 19.83 20.32
CA GLU A 163 11.52 19.43 21.06
C GLU A 163 12.15 18.13 20.52
N ASN A 164 11.31 17.14 20.17
CA ASN A 164 11.77 15.76 19.92
C ASN A 164 11.68 15.33 18.45
N LEU A 165 10.83 15.97 17.64
CA LEU A 165 10.66 15.67 16.22
C LEU A 165 11.45 16.63 15.34
N LYS A 166 12.70 16.94 15.71
CA LYS A 166 13.67 17.65 14.87
C LYS A 166 13.86 16.93 13.53
N LEU A 167 12.94 17.17 12.59
CA LEU A 167 12.95 16.95 11.14
C LEU A 167 13.87 15.84 10.64
N GLN A 168 13.86 14.66 11.26
CA GLN A 168 14.76 13.56 10.94
C GLN A 168 14.06 12.32 10.38
N ASN A 169 12.73 12.25 10.46
CA ASN A 169 11.94 11.23 9.79
C ASN A 169 11.54 11.72 8.39
N VAL A 170 12.26 11.26 7.37
CA VAL A 170 12.03 11.62 5.95
C VAL A 170 10.60 11.32 5.50
N GLU A 171 9.99 10.22 5.97
CA GLU A 171 8.65 9.81 5.55
C GLU A 171 7.55 10.72 6.10
N LEU A 172 7.67 11.17 7.35
CA LEU A 172 6.75 12.16 7.92
C LEU A 172 7.05 13.56 7.38
N ALA A 173 8.33 13.88 7.18
CA ALA A 173 8.77 15.18 6.70
C ALA A 173 8.20 15.52 5.33
N ALA A 174 7.80 14.55 4.50
CA ALA A 174 7.18 14.83 3.20
C ALA A 174 5.75 15.43 3.29
N TYR A 175 5.11 15.38 4.47
CA TYR A 175 3.73 15.81 4.66
C TYR A 175 3.59 17.00 5.62
N ILE A 176 4.70 17.49 6.19
CA ILE A 176 4.66 18.64 7.09
C ILE A 176 4.37 19.93 6.33
N SER A 177 3.82 20.90 7.05
CA SER A 177 3.56 22.23 6.53
C SER A 177 4.83 23.09 6.39
N PRO A 178 4.82 24.13 5.53
CA PRO A 178 5.93 25.08 5.39
C PRO A 178 6.35 25.76 6.70
N GLU A 179 5.41 26.08 7.59
CA GLU A 179 5.67 26.63 8.91
C GLU A 179 6.39 25.62 9.81
N GLN A 180 5.99 24.35 9.80
CA GLN A 180 6.68 23.28 10.52
C GLN A 180 8.07 23.01 9.95
N ALA A 181 8.23 23.07 8.62
CA ALA A 181 9.54 22.97 7.97
C ALA A 181 10.49 24.13 8.38
N ARG A 182 9.93 25.27 8.81
CA ARG A 182 10.67 26.41 9.39
C ARG A 182 10.85 26.30 10.92
N GLY A 183 10.38 25.23 11.54
CA GLY A 183 10.42 25.04 13.00
C GLY A 183 9.41 25.90 13.76
N GLN A 184 8.36 26.40 13.11
CA GLN A 184 7.30 27.17 13.73
C GLN A 184 6.23 26.24 14.32
N ALA A 185 5.42 26.77 15.24
CA ALA A 185 4.36 26.03 15.89
C ALA A 185 3.27 25.59 14.89
N THR A 186 2.73 24.39 15.10
CA THR A 186 1.62 23.83 14.32
C THR A 186 0.29 24.41 14.76
N ASN A 187 -0.61 24.66 13.81
CA ASN A 187 -2.02 25.00 14.07
C ASN A 187 -2.97 24.20 13.15
N GLN A 188 -4.28 24.50 13.18
CA GLN A 188 -5.26 23.81 12.31
C GLN A 188 -4.95 23.99 10.82
N ALA A 189 -4.45 25.15 10.39
CA ALA A 189 -4.06 25.40 9.01
C ALA A 189 -2.83 24.58 8.57
N SER A 190 -1.99 24.14 9.52
CA SER A 190 -0.92 23.17 9.27
C SER A 190 -1.48 21.78 8.95
N ASP A 191 -2.50 21.34 9.69
CA ASP A 191 -3.19 20.06 9.42
C ASP A 191 -3.96 20.11 8.09
N VAL A 192 -4.59 21.24 7.75
CA VAL A 192 -5.20 21.48 6.42
C VAL A 192 -4.19 21.24 5.30
N TYR A 193 -2.98 21.79 5.43
CA TYR A 193 -1.92 21.59 4.45
C TYR A 193 -1.52 20.12 4.34
N ALA A 194 -1.23 19.47 5.47
CA ALA A 194 -0.81 18.07 5.49
C ALA A 194 -1.87 17.13 4.86
N LEU A 195 -3.15 17.39 5.15
CA LEU A 195 -4.26 16.65 4.57
C LEU A 195 -4.41 16.92 3.08
N ALA A 196 -4.21 18.16 2.62
CA ALA A 196 -4.21 18.47 1.19
C ALA A 196 -3.04 17.81 0.44
N VAL A 197 -1.88 17.68 1.09
CA VAL A 197 -0.73 16.93 0.55
C VAL A 197 -1.05 15.44 0.43
N ILE A 198 -1.73 14.85 1.42
CA ILE A 198 -2.20 13.46 1.34
C ILE A 198 -3.23 13.29 0.22
N PHE A 199 -4.16 14.23 0.09
CA PHE A 199 -5.16 14.17 -0.97
C PHE A 199 -4.52 14.28 -2.36
N HIS A 200 -3.50 15.13 -2.50
CA HIS A 200 -2.66 15.16 -3.68
C HIS A 200 -2.02 13.80 -3.97
N PHE A 201 -1.45 13.14 -2.95
CA PHE A 201 -0.87 11.80 -3.08
C PHE A 201 -1.91 10.76 -3.52
N MET A 202 -3.14 10.80 -2.99
CA MET A 202 -4.25 9.94 -3.41
C MET A 202 -4.56 10.12 -4.91
N LEU A 203 -4.61 11.37 -5.38
CA LEU A 203 -4.99 11.72 -6.76
C LEU A 203 -3.90 11.43 -7.79
N HIS A 204 -2.62 11.45 -7.39
CA HIS A 204 -1.50 11.37 -8.34
C HIS A 204 -0.67 10.09 -8.18
N GLY A 205 -0.81 9.38 -7.06
CA GLY A 205 -0.13 8.10 -6.79
C GLY A 205 1.37 8.19 -6.51
N ASN A 206 1.95 9.40 -6.56
CA ASN A 206 3.38 9.65 -6.33
C ASN A 206 3.56 10.51 -5.08
N GLN A 207 4.66 10.30 -4.35
CA GLN A 207 4.94 11.12 -3.17
C GLN A 207 5.03 12.61 -3.55
N PRO A 208 4.52 13.49 -2.68
CA PRO A 208 4.38 14.92 -2.97
C PRO A 208 5.74 15.61 -3.16
N TYR A 209 6.71 15.26 -2.32
CA TYR A 209 8.06 15.81 -2.33
C TYR A 209 9.08 14.67 -2.27
N GLU A 210 10.06 14.68 -3.18
CA GLU A 210 11.03 13.58 -3.36
C GLU A 210 12.46 13.98 -2.96
N GLY A 211 12.59 14.89 -1.97
CA GLY A 211 13.87 15.39 -1.51
C GLY A 211 14.83 14.26 -1.08
N LYS A 212 16.02 14.19 -1.68
CA LYS A 212 17.04 13.16 -1.35
C LYS A 212 17.62 13.31 0.06
N THR A 213 17.50 14.50 0.63
CA THR A 213 17.93 14.85 1.98
C THR A 213 16.81 15.63 2.67
N LEU A 214 16.81 15.60 4.00
CA LEU A 214 15.85 16.35 4.81
C LEU A 214 15.89 17.86 4.53
N ALA A 215 17.08 18.42 4.34
CA ALA A 215 17.25 19.83 4.00
C ALA A 215 16.64 20.18 2.64
N GLN A 216 16.81 19.29 1.64
CA GLN A 216 16.20 19.49 0.33
C GLN A 216 14.68 19.38 0.42
N LEU A 217 14.19 18.38 1.15
CA LEU A 217 12.75 18.16 1.38
C LEU A 217 12.10 19.38 2.04
N GLN A 218 12.71 19.93 3.09
CA GLN A 218 12.27 21.17 3.74
C GLN A 218 12.23 22.34 2.76
N LYS A 219 13.31 22.52 1.98
CA LYS A 219 13.37 23.57 0.96
C LYS A 219 12.24 23.43 -0.06
N ASP A 220 11.98 22.22 -0.53
CA ASP A 220 10.92 21.95 -1.50
C ASP A 220 9.54 22.20 -0.90
N ILE A 221 9.30 21.83 0.35
CA ILE A 221 8.04 22.13 1.05
C ILE A 221 7.83 23.63 1.16
N ILE A 222 8.88 24.40 1.46
CA ILE A 222 8.82 25.85 1.63
C ILE A 222 8.61 26.57 0.30
N GLN A 223 9.25 26.11 -0.78
CA GLN A 223 9.41 26.89 -2.03
C GLN A 223 8.64 26.31 -3.23
N THR A 224 8.48 24.98 -3.28
CA THR A 224 8.01 24.29 -4.48
C THR A 224 6.50 23.98 -4.38
N PRO A 225 5.66 24.53 -5.27
CA PRO A 225 4.25 24.16 -5.33
C PRO A 225 4.08 22.75 -5.87
N LEU A 226 3.08 22.02 -5.37
CA LEU A 226 2.76 20.68 -5.88
C LEU A 226 2.07 20.78 -7.26
N PRO A 227 2.42 19.92 -8.23
CA PRO A 227 1.77 19.91 -9.52
C PRO A 227 0.35 19.34 -9.42
N LEU A 228 -0.65 20.09 -9.90
CA LEU A 228 -2.07 19.69 -9.89
C LEU A 228 -2.56 19.35 -11.30
N LYS A 229 -1.80 18.52 -12.03
CA LYS A 229 -2.17 18.14 -13.40
C LYS A 229 -3.21 17.03 -13.35
N ASN A 230 -4.18 17.04 -14.28
CA ASN A 230 -5.25 16.05 -14.38
C ASN A 230 -6.26 16.03 -13.22
N THR A 231 -6.36 17.13 -12.47
CA THR A 231 -7.45 17.38 -11.52
C THR A 231 -8.50 18.30 -12.15
N SER A 232 -9.78 18.13 -11.81
CA SER A 232 -10.83 19.06 -12.29
C SER A 232 -10.56 20.50 -11.85
N ALA A 233 -11.09 21.47 -12.58
CA ALA A 233 -10.84 22.89 -12.28
C ALA A 233 -11.30 23.28 -10.86
N GLY A 234 -12.48 22.80 -10.45
CA GLY A 234 -13.01 23.04 -9.09
C GLY A 234 -12.10 22.45 -8.01
N LEU A 235 -11.66 21.21 -8.18
CA LEU A 235 -10.75 20.56 -7.23
C LEU A 235 -9.37 21.22 -7.19
N THR A 236 -8.88 21.66 -8.35
CA THR A 236 -7.61 22.38 -8.46
C THR A 236 -7.63 23.64 -7.60
N ASN A 237 -8.71 24.43 -7.65
CA ASN A 237 -8.84 25.64 -6.83
C ASN A 237 -8.83 25.33 -5.33
N ILE A 238 -9.52 24.27 -4.91
CA ILE A 238 -9.57 23.82 -3.51
C ILE A 238 -8.17 23.39 -3.04
N LEU A 239 -7.47 22.58 -3.83
CA LEU A 239 -6.11 22.12 -3.52
C LEU A 239 -5.11 23.27 -3.52
N GLN A 240 -5.19 24.22 -4.45
CA GLN A 240 -4.32 25.41 -4.48
C GLN A 240 -4.46 26.24 -3.21
N LYS A 241 -5.70 26.48 -2.76
CA LYS A 241 -5.96 27.19 -1.51
C LYS A 241 -5.39 26.42 -0.32
N SER A 242 -5.66 25.13 -0.22
CA SER A 242 -5.22 24.30 0.91
C SER A 242 -3.70 24.10 0.97
N LEU A 243 -3.02 24.12 -0.18
CA LEU A 243 -1.57 23.98 -0.32
C LEU A 243 -0.81 25.32 -0.35
N ALA A 244 -1.48 26.43 -0.08
CA ALA A 244 -0.84 27.74 -0.05
C ALA A 244 0.32 27.77 0.96
N LYS A 245 1.45 28.40 0.59
CA LYS A 245 2.65 28.39 1.45
C LYS A 245 2.50 29.25 2.70
N ASP A 246 1.70 30.30 2.59
CA ASP A 246 1.26 31.13 3.71
C ASP A 246 0.01 30.50 4.35
N PRO A 247 0.03 30.14 5.65
CA PRO A 247 -1.15 29.59 6.33
C PRO A 247 -2.36 30.53 6.30
N ALA A 248 -2.16 31.85 6.24
CA ALA A 248 -3.27 32.82 6.18
C ALA A 248 -4.05 32.77 4.85
N GLN A 249 -3.47 32.15 3.80
CA GLN A 249 -4.10 31.97 2.50
C GLN A 249 -4.83 30.62 2.37
N ARG A 250 -4.77 29.77 3.41
CA ARG A 250 -5.45 28.46 3.44
C ARG A 250 -6.88 28.59 3.95
N PHE A 251 -7.60 27.47 3.96
CA PHE A 251 -8.78 27.35 4.80
C PHE A 251 -8.39 27.47 6.28
N ALA A 252 -9.15 28.24 7.05
CA ALA A 252 -8.83 28.47 8.46
C ALA A 252 -9.09 27.22 9.31
N THR A 253 -10.08 26.42 8.91
CA THR A 253 -10.53 25.20 9.60
C THR A 253 -10.74 24.05 8.62
N LEU A 254 -10.78 22.81 9.14
CA LEU A 254 -11.14 21.65 8.32
C LEU A 254 -12.61 21.67 7.90
N GLU A 255 -13.49 22.30 8.68
CA GLU A 255 -14.89 22.51 8.32
C GLU A 255 -15.03 23.32 7.01
N GLU A 256 -14.27 24.40 6.85
CA GLU A 256 -14.26 25.17 5.60
C GLU A 256 -13.75 24.34 4.41
N PHE A 257 -12.75 23.49 4.64
CA PHE A 257 -12.22 22.60 3.60
C PHE A 257 -13.25 21.54 3.20
N ILE A 258 -13.91 20.91 4.18
CA ILE A 258 -15.00 19.95 3.96
C ILE A 258 -16.13 20.61 3.15
N GLU A 259 -16.55 21.81 3.53
CA GLU A 259 -17.63 22.53 2.86
C GLU A 259 -17.29 22.87 1.40
N ALA A 260 -16.03 23.24 1.13
CA ALA A 260 -15.56 23.47 -0.23
C ALA A 260 -15.63 22.19 -1.09
N LEU A 261 -15.26 21.03 -0.53
CA LEU A 261 -15.34 19.74 -1.23
C LEU A 261 -16.79 19.28 -1.46
N LYS A 262 -17.69 19.52 -0.50
CA LYS A 262 -19.13 19.23 -0.66
C LYS A 262 -19.71 20.01 -1.84
N LYS A 263 -19.50 21.33 -1.89
CA LYS A 263 -19.96 22.19 -2.99
C LYS A 263 -19.42 21.75 -4.35
N HIS A 264 -18.15 21.35 -4.40
CA HIS A 264 -17.55 20.80 -5.62
C HIS A 264 -18.25 19.51 -6.07
N THR A 265 -18.52 18.60 -5.13
CA THR A 265 -19.21 17.33 -5.40
C THR A 265 -20.64 17.55 -5.87
N GLU A 266 -21.36 18.50 -5.27
CA GLU A 266 -22.71 18.90 -5.69
C GLU A 266 -22.73 19.46 -7.12
N SER A 267 -21.77 20.33 -7.46
CA SER A 267 -21.61 20.88 -8.81
C SER A 267 -21.34 19.79 -9.87
N LEU A 268 -20.52 18.80 -9.53
CA LEU A 268 -20.28 17.63 -10.39
C LEU A 268 -21.56 16.81 -10.64
N ASN A 269 -22.47 16.76 -9.65
CA ASN A 269 -23.73 16.02 -9.76
C ASN A 269 -24.81 16.82 -10.51
N SER A 270 -24.92 18.13 -10.30
CA SER A 270 -25.90 18.98 -11.01
C SER A 270 -25.63 19.08 -12.51
N THR A 271 -24.36 18.97 -12.92
CA THR A 271 -23.97 18.99 -14.34
C THR A 271 -24.38 17.70 -15.08
N LYS A 272 -24.66 16.60 -14.35
CA LYS A 272 -25.15 15.33 -14.93
C LYS A 272 -26.67 15.28 -15.10
N THR A 273 -27.43 16.19 -14.50
CA THR A 273 -28.91 16.09 -14.40
C THR A 273 -29.69 17.06 -15.29
N ASN A 274 -29.05 17.83 -16.17
CA ASN A 274 -29.76 18.65 -17.16
C ASN A 274 -29.70 17.99 -18.54
N PRO A 275 -30.68 17.16 -18.93
CA PRO A 275 -30.88 16.89 -20.35
C PRO A 275 -31.35 18.21 -20.99
N THR A 276 -30.52 18.77 -21.87
CA THR A 276 -30.96 19.83 -22.77
C THR A 276 -32.19 19.31 -23.52
N PRO A 277 -33.36 19.99 -23.46
CA PRO A 277 -34.47 19.62 -24.32
C PRO A 277 -33.97 19.69 -25.76
N ALA A 278 -34.12 18.61 -26.51
CA ALA A 278 -33.82 18.62 -27.93
C ALA A 278 -34.72 19.67 -28.60
N VAL A 279 -34.14 20.80 -28.99
CA VAL A 279 -34.79 21.76 -29.86
C VAL A 279 -34.73 21.16 -31.26
N TYR A 280 -35.86 20.63 -31.72
CA TYR A 280 -36.01 20.24 -33.12
C TYR A 280 -36.18 21.51 -33.97
N PRO A 281 -35.42 21.68 -35.06
CA PRO A 281 -35.69 22.74 -36.04
C PRO A 281 -37.01 22.42 -36.77
N ASP A 282 -37.87 23.42 -36.93
CA ASP A 282 -39.22 23.31 -37.52
C ASP A 282 -39.23 23.13 -39.05
N ASP A 283 -38.07 23.11 -39.71
CA ASP A 283 -37.99 23.20 -41.17
C ASP A 283 -37.15 22.07 -41.77
N LEU A 284 -37.76 20.90 -42.02
CA LEU A 284 -37.31 19.98 -43.08
C LEU A 284 -38.50 19.31 -43.76
N GLU A 285 -38.52 19.49 -45.07
CA GLU A 285 -39.44 18.97 -46.07
C GLU A 285 -39.54 17.43 -46.04
N GLU A 286 -40.67 16.93 -46.55
CA GLU A 286 -41.06 15.52 -46.66
C GLU A 286 -39.89 14.57 -47.00
N GLU A 287 -39.51 13.71 -46.04
CA GLU A 287 -38.63 12.57 -46.30
C GLU A 287 -39.41 11.39 -46.91
N PRO A 288 -38.78 10.60 -47.80
CA PRO A 288 -39.41 9.45 -48.43
C PRO A 288 -39.64 8.30 -47.43
N GLU A 289 -40.71 7.54 -47.64
CA GLU A 289 -41.02 6.32 -46.87
C GLU A 289 -39.82 5.35 -46.87
N VAL A 290 -39.17 5.21 -45.71
CA VAL A 290 -38.16 4.19 -45.46
C VAL A 290 -38.86 2.92 -44.99
N TYR A 291 -38.71 1.85 -45.78
CA TYR A 291 -39.20 0.51 -45.48
C TYR A 291 -38.74 0.03 -44.10
N ALA A 292 -39.67 -0.50 -43.31
CA ALA A 292 -39.36 -1.20 -42.07
C ALA A 292 -38.43 -2.38 -42.36
N GLU A 293 -37.19 -2.34 -41.85
CA GLU A 293 -36.39 -3.54 -41.74
C GLU A 293 -37.03 -4.48 -40.71
N ASP A 294 -37.26 -5.71 -41.13
CA ASP A 294 -37.73 -6.81 -40.29
C ASP A 294 -36.82 -6.97 -39.06
N VAL A 295 -37.30 -6.49 -37.91
CA VAL A 295 -36.68 -6.80 -36.63
C VAL A 295 -36.82 -8.30 -36.43
N LYS A 296 -35.70 -9.04 -36.52
CA LYS A 296 -35.64 -10.46 -36.15
C LYS A 296 -36.11 -10.61 -34.70
N VAL A 297 -37.33 -11.12 -34.54
CA VAL A 297 -37.87 -11.52 -33.24
C VAL A 297 -36.98 -12.63 -32.69
N VAL A 298 -36.15 -12.29 -31.72
CA VAL A 298 -35.32 -13.25 -31.00
C VAL A 298 -36.27 -14.13 -30.20
N ASN A 299 -36.34 -15.42 -30.57
CA ASN A 299 -37.26 -16.38 -29.96
C ASN A 299 -36.73 -16.76 -28.58
N LEU A 300 -36.95 -15.89 -27.59
CA LEU A 300 -36.54 -16.02 -26.19
C LEU A 300 -36.86 -17.42 -25.59
N PRO A 301 -38.00 -18.07 -25.91
CA PRO A 301 -38.27 -19.45 -25.49
C PRO A 301 -37.23 -20.47 -25.95
N LEU A 302 -36.67 -20.30 -27.16
CA LEU A 302 -35.67 -21.20 -27.73
C LEU A 302 -34.34 -21.12 -26.97
N TYR A 303 -33.92 -19.92 -26.57
CA TYR A 303 -32.70 -19.73 -25.79
C TYR A 303 -32.84 -20.26 -24.37
N ILE A 304 -34.03 -20.14 -23.77
CA ILE A 304 -34.34 -20.75 -22.47
C ILE A 304 -34.29 -22.28 -22.57
N LEU A 305 -34.83 -22.85 -23.66
CA LEU A 305 -34.77 -24.30 -23.90
C LEU A 305 -33.32 -24.80 -24.07
N ILE A 306 -32.49 -24.08 -24.84
CA ILE A 306 -31.06 -24.40 -24.99
C ILE A 306 -30.34 -24.35 -23.63
N GLY A 307 -30.64 -23.35 -22.80
CA GLY A 307 -30.11 -23.24 -21.45
C GLY A 307 -30.49 -24.42 -20.55
N LEU A 308 -31.76 -24.84 -20.57
CA LEU A 308 -32.24 -25.98 -19.80
C LEU A 308 -31.61 -27.30 -20.25
N VAL A 309 -31.43 -27.50 -21.57
CA VAL A 309 -30.72 -28.67 -22.10
C VAL A 309 -29.25 -28.66 -21.65
N GLY A 310 -28.60 -27.49 -21.65
CA GLY A 310 -27.23 -27.34 -21.15
C GLY A 310 -27.10 -27.73 -19.67
N VAL A 311 -28.02 -27.27 -18.82
CA VAL A 311 -28.06 -27.64 -17.39
C VAL A 311 -28.34 -29.13 -17.21
N MET A 312 -29.25 -29.71 -17.99
CA MET A 312 -29.56 -31.14 -17.96
C MET A 312 -28.36 -32.01 -18.38
N LEU A 313 -27.58 -31.57 -19.38
CA LEU A 313 -26.36 -32.25 -19.80
C LEU A 313 -25.26 -32.17 -18.74
N ILE A 314 -25.09 -31.01 -18.09
CA ILE A 314 -24.15 -30.86 -16.95
C ILE A 314 -24.57 -31.75 -15.78
N TYR A 315 -25.87 -31.78 -15.46
CA TYR A 315 -26.41 -32.63 -14.41
C TYR A 315 -26.20 -34.12 -14.72
N ASN A 316 -26.47 -34.56 -15.95
CA ASN A 316 -26.24 -35.94 -16.36
C ASN A 316 -24.76 -36.30 -16.39
N TYR A 317 -23.88 -35.39 -16.82
CA TYR A 317 -22.43 -35.58 -16.76
C TYR A 317 -21.91 -35.71 -15.32
N ALA A 318 -22.44 -34.93 -14.38
CA ALA A 318 -22.14 -35.04 -12.96
C ALA A 318 -22.71 -36.34 -12.34
N LYS A 319 -23.89 -36.77 -12.80
CA LYS A 319 -24.56 -38.01 -12.38
C LYS A 319 -23.84 -39.27 -12.88
N ASP A 320 -23.35 -39.26 -14.12
CA ASP A 320 -22.59 -40.39 -14.68
C ASP A 320 -21.19 -40.50 -14.03
N ASN A 321 -20.61 -39.37 -13.62
CA ASN A 321 -19.35 -39.32 -12.88
C ASN A 321 -19.48 -39.58 -11.36
N THR A 322 -20.68 -39.90 -10.85
CA THR A 322 -20.91 -40.29 -9.44
C THR A 322 -21.18 -41.79 -9.24
N LYS A 323 -20.88 -42.64 -10.24
CA LYS A 323 -20.76 -44.10 -10.04
C LYS A 323 -19.31 -44.52 -9.86
N LYS A 324 -18.70 -44.19 -8.71
CA LYS A 324 -17.55 -44.95 -8.18
C LYS A 324 -17.20 -44.64 -6.72
N PHE A 325 -18.18 -44.63 -5.81
CA PHE A 325 -17.89 -44.94 -4.40
C PHE A 325 -19.08 -45.69 -3.79
N VAL A 326 -18.91 -47.00 -3.64
CA VAL A 326 -19.74 -47.82 -2.76
C VAL A 326 -18.90 -48.09 -1.51
N ASN A 327 -19.51 -47.83 -0.36
CA ASN A 327 -19.01 -48.13 0.98
C ASN A 327 -18.51 -49.57 1.14
N THR A 328 -17.43 -49.79 1.89
CA THR A 328 -17.43 -50.76 2.99
C THR A 328 -16.30 -50.45 3.98
N ALA A 329 -16.65 -50.34 5.26
CA ALA A 329 -15.73 -50.43 6.38
C ALA A 329 -15.07 -51.82 6.40
N VAL A 330 -13.79 -51.95 6.77
CA VAL A 330 -13.21 -53.10 7.51
C VAL A 330 -11.77 -52.74 7.97
N VAL A 331 -11.62 -52.59 9.30
CA VAL A 331 -10.67 -53.26 10.23
C VAL A 331 -9.18 -53.38 9.87
N PHE A 332 -8.32 -52.91 10.79
CA PHE A 332 -6.89 -53.26 10.85
C PHE A 332 -6.68 -54.72 11.28
N ASN A 333 -5.83 -55.46 10.56
CA ASN A 333 -5.19 -56.65 11.09
C ASN A 333 -3.67 -56.62 10.85
N ILE A 334 -2.94 -56.89 11.93
CA ILE A 334 -1.49 -56.93 12.06
C ILE A 334 -1.10 -58.42 12.01
N GLN A 335 -0.39 -58.82 10.95
CA GLN A 335 0.59 -59.92 10.91
C GLN A 335 0.95 -60.17 9.44
N ASP A 336 2.08 -59.62 8.97
CA ASP A 336 3.27 -60.44 8.68
C ASP A 336 4.38 -59.54 8.14
N THR A 337 5.55 -59.66 8.76
CA THR A 337 6.73 -58.82 8.59
C THR A 337 7.80 -59.62 7.85
N SER A 338 8.16 -59.23 6.62
CA SER A 338 9.56 -59.33 6.11
C SER A 338 9.77 -59.00 4.61
N SER A 339 9.02 -58.09 3.97
CA SER A 339 9.31 -57.78 2.55
C SER A 339 8.93 -56.38 2.04
N ILE A 340 8.73 -55.38 2.91
CA ILE A 340 8.31 -54.02 2.47
C ILE A 340 9.35 -52.91 2.73
N ARG A 341 10.49 -53.19 3.37
CA ARG A 341 11.52 -52.15 3.65
C ARG A 341 12.67 -52.03 2.64
N SER A 342 12.84 -52.92 1.66
CA SER A 342 13.98 -52.84 0.71
C SER A 342 13.61 -52.52 -0.74
N MET A 343 12.33 -52.45 -1.12
CA MET A 343 11.90 -52.23 -2.51
C MET A 343 11.22 -50.88 -2.77
N GLN A 344 10.67 -50.21 -1.74
CA GLN A 344 10.04 -48.88 -1.89
C GLN A 344 11.03 -47.71 -1.84
N ASP A 345 12.22 -47.91 -1.27
CA ASP A 345 13.21 -46.86 -1.08
C ASP A 345 14.19 -46.68 -2.26
N SER A 346 14.25 -47.63 -3.18
CA SER A 346 15.12 -47.57 -4.38
C SER A 346 14.39 -47.00 -5.61
N ILE A 347 13.08 -47.23 -5.76
CA ILE A 347 12.31 -46.80 -6.94
C ILE A 347 11.76 -45.35 -6.81
N LYS A 348 11.49 -44.86 -5.60
CA LYS A 348 11.08 -43.45 -5.36
C LYS A 348 12.21 -42.44 -5.56
N ARG A 349 13.48 -42.84 -5.39
CA ARG A 349 14.65 -41.96 -5.54
C ARG A 349 15.11 -41.79 -6.99
N ALA A 350 14.96 -42.81 -7.83
CA ALA A 350 15.42 -42.74 -9.22
C ALA A 350 14.43 -42.02 -10.18
N ASN A 351 13.11 -42.17 -9.99
CA ASN A 351 12.14 -41.68 -10.98
C ASN A 351 11.59 -40.25 -10.75
N LYS A 352 11.81 -39.65 -9.58
CA LYS A 352 11.37 -38.26 -9.29
C LYS A 352 12.40 -37.20 -9.70
N ALA A 353 13.69 -37.54 -9.69
CA ALA A 353 14.76 -36.61 -10.05
C ALA A 353 14.92 -36.40 -11.56
N GLN A 354 14.54 -37.38 -12.38
CA GLN A 354 14.88 -37.38 -13.81
C GLN A 354 13.82 -36.72 -14.71
N ARG A 355 12.52 -36.79 -14.36
CA ARG A 355 11.44 -36.20 -15.19
C ARG A 355 11.23 -34.70 -15.05
N VAL A 356 11.66 -34.09 -13.94
CA VAL A 356 11.59 -32.61 -13.76
C VAL A 356 12.80 -31.92 -14.40
N SER A 357 13.95 -32.60 -14.43
CA SER A 357 15.16 -32.05 -15.08
C SER A 357 14.98 -31.95 -16.60
N ASP A 358 14.34 -32.93 -17.24
CA ASP A 358 14.20 -32.98 -18.70
C ASP A 358 13.06 -32.11 -19.29
N SER A 359 12.10 -31.67 -18.46
CA SER A 359 11.08 -30.69 -18.88
C SER A 359 11.59 -29.24 -18.75
N ILE A 360 12.46 -28.97 -17.76
CA ILE A 360 13.12 -27.65 -17.61
C ILE A 360 14.24 -27.48 -18.64
N ARG A 361 14.92 -28.58 -19.04
CA ARG A 361 15.97 -28.56 -20.07
C ARG A 361 15.47 -28.19 -21.47
N ARG A 362 14.20 -28.47 -21.80
CA ARG A 362 13.65 -28.25 -23.15
C ARG A 362 13.04 -26.86 -23.40
N MET A 363 12.76 -26.07 -22.37
CA MET A 363 12.33 -24.67 -22.54
C MET A 363 13.48 -23.66 -22.44
N THR A 364 14.71 -24.12 -22.15
CA THR A 364 15.85 -23.24 -21.87
C THR A 364 17.03 -23.54 -22.78
N MET A 365 16.88 -23.32 -24.10
CA MET A 365 18.04 -23.14 -24.99
C MET A 365 17.77 -22.07 -26.05
N GLY A 366 17.74 -20.83 -25.59
CA GLY A 366 18.25 -19.67 -26.33
C GLY A 366 19.51 -19.17 -25.64
N LYS A 367 20.65 -19.79 -25.96
CA LYS A 367 22.06 -19.42 -25.74
C LYS A 367 22.44 -18.44 -24.58
N ALA A 368 23.38 -18.95 -23.77
CA ALA A 368 24.45 -18.28 -23.00
C ALA A 368 24.14 -17.75 -21.57
N ASN A 369 24.67 -18.49 -20.58
CA ASN A 369 25.16 -18.04 -19.25
C ASN A 369 24.30 -17.06 -18.42
N ASP A 370 23.12 -17.47 -17.95
CA ASP A 370 22.52 -16.84 -16.75
C ASP A 370 22.37 -17.90 -15.66
N SER A 371 23.36 -17.99 -14.76
CA SER A 371 23.20 -18.73 -13.51
C SER A 371 22.22 -17.98 -12.61
N THR A 372 21.02 -18.54 -12.41
CA THR A 372 20.04 -17.97 -11.49
C THR A 372 20.62 -17.90 -10.07
N LYS A 373 20.38 -16.79 -9.38
CA LYS A 373 20.83 -16.55 -7.99
C LYS A 373 19.66 -16.56 -7.02
N VAL A 374 19.95 -16.80 -5.75
CA VAL A 374 18.96 -16.63 -4.66
C VAL A 374 19.21 -15.28 -4.00
N PHE A 375 18.19 -14.44 -4.01
CA PHE A 375 18.16 -13.16 -3.29
C PHE A 375 17.27 -13.30 -2.06
N ILE A 376 17.70 -12.74 -0.92
CA ILE A 376 16.88 -12.70 0.29
C ILE A 376 16.14 -11.36 0.32
N HIS A 377 14.86 -11.41 0.02
CA HIS A 377 13.96 -10.29 0.15
C HIS A 377 13.45 -10.19 1.59
N LYS A 378 13.72 -9.09 2.29
CA LYS A 378 13.13 -8.84 3.61
C LYS A 378 11.73 -8.27 3.42
N ALA A 379 10.71 -9.07 3.73
CA ALA A 379 9.32 -8.69 3.52
C ALA A 379 8.96 -7.39 4.25
N GLY A 380 8.31 -6.47 3.55
CA GLY A 380 7.70 -5.26 4.11
C GLY A 380 6.32 -5.52 4.73
N TYR A 381 5.73 -4.50 5.34
CA TYR A 381 4.36 -4.57 5.85
C TYR A 381 3.37 -4.83 4.72
N GLY A 382 2.58 -5.89 4.88
CA GLY A 382 1.50 -6.24 3.97
C GLY A 382 1.93 -6.81 2.62
N GLU A 383 3.23 -7.04 2.41
CA GLU A 383 3.69 -7.70 1.19
C GLU A 383 3.21 -9.16 1.15
N THR A 384 2.71 -9.56 -0.01
CA THR A 384 2.20 -10.92 -0.26
C THR A 384 3.11 -11.67 -1.23
N LEU A 385 3.02 -13.01 -1.22
CA LEU A 385 3.78 -13.85 -2.15
C LEU A 385 3.42 -13.52 -3.60
N GLU A 386 2.17 -13.15 -3.86
CA GLU A 386 1.71 -12.71 -5.18
C GLU A 386 2.37 -11.40 -5.63
N TRP A 387 2.51 -10.47 -4.71
CA TRP A 387 3.16 -9.21 -4.99
C TRP A 387 4.64 -9.42 -5.30
N LEU A 388 5.32 -10.27 -4.53
CA LEU A 388 6.72 -10.64 -4.77
C LEU A 388 6.90 -11.41 -6.08
N ALA A 389 5.96 -12.30 -6.42
CA ALA A 389 5.92 -13.00 -7.70
C ALA A 389 5.89 -12.02 -8.89
N LYS A 390 5.03 -11.00 -8.81
CA LYS A 390 4.96 -9.93 -9.82
C LYS A 390 6.21 -9.06 -9.82
N ARG A 391 6.70 -8.66 -8.64
CA ARG A 391 7.88 -7.78 -8.49
C ARG A 391 9.14 -8.36 -9.11
N TYR A 392 9.39 -9.66 -8.88
CA TYR A 392 10.61 -10.33 -9.33
C TYR A 392 10.42 -11.19 -10.57
N TYR A 393 9.21 -11.18 -11.17
CA TYR A 393 8.85 -12.01 -12.31
C TYR A 393 9.16 -13.50 -12.06
N VAL A 394 8.78 -13.97 -10.88
CA VAL A 394 8.95 -15.37 -10.44
C VAL A 394 7.58 -16.02 -10.36
N PRO A 395 7.37 -17.24 -10.90
CA PRO A 395 6.11 -17.95 -10.73
C PRO A 395 5.77 -18.12 -9.26
N LEU A 396 4.51 -17.89 -8.90
CA LEU A 396 4.05 -17.94 -7.51
C LEU A 396 4.35 -19.29 -6.86
N GLU A 397 4.08 -20.38 -7.58
CA GLU A 397 4.35 -21.76 -7.15
C GLU A 397 5.83 -22.02 -6.81
N THR A 398 6.74 -21.31 -7.49
CA THR A 398 8.18 -21.37 -7.21
C THR A 398 8.48 -20.69 -5.89
N LEU A 399 7.89 -19.53 -5.62
CA LEU A 399 8.06 -18.82 -4.34
C LEU A 399 7.46 -19.61 -3.18
N GLU A 400 6.29 -20.22 -3.37
CA GLU A 400 5.65 -21.08 -2.37
C GLU A 400 6.57 -22.24 -1.98
N LYS A 401 7.08 -22.97 -2.98
CA LYS A 401 7.99 -24.12 -2.77
C LYS A 401 9.33 -23.71 -2.15
N MET A 402 9.89 -22.56 -2.54
CA MET A 402 11.21 -22.12 -2.05
C MET A 402 11.18 -21.65 -0.60
N ASN A 403 10.03 -21.17 -0.14
CA ASN A 403 9.87 -20.60 1.20
C ASN A 403 9.06 -21.49 2.14
N ASP A 404 8.45 -22.57 1.63
CA ASP A 404 7.52 -23.44 2.37
C ASP A 404 6.33 -22.65 2.96
N ILE A 405 5.77 -21.75 2.14
CA ILE A 405 4.67 -20.85 2.49
C ILE A 405 3.61 -20.94 1.38
N LYS A 406 2.32 -20.94 1.72
CA LYS A 406 1.22 -20.90 0.73
C LYS A 406 0.83 -19.47 0.41
N ARG A 407 0.27 -19.23 -0.79
CA ARG A 407 -0.26 -17.92 -1.22
C ARG A 407 -1.16 -17.23 -0.20
N THR A 408 -1.94 -18.01 0.55
CA THR A 408 -2.91 -17.52 1.55
C THR A 408 -2.28 -17.13 2.87
N ASP A 409 -1.02 -17.48 3.10
CA ASP A 409 -0.38 -17.29 4.39
C ASP A 409 0.07 -15.82 4.54
N LYS A 410 -0.22 -15.24 5.70
CA LYS A 410 0.24 -13.89 6.04
C LYS A 410 1.76 -13.93 6.26
N ILE A 411 2.50 -13.13 5.49
CA ILE A 411 3.96 -13.02 5.59
C ILE A 411 4.28 -12.04 6.72
N ARG A 412 5.10 -12.48 7.69
CA ARG A 412 5.55 -11.59 8.75
C ARG A 412 6.54 -10.55 8.19
N PRO A 413 6.42 -9.28 8.55
CA PRO A 413 7.40 -8.25 8.23
C PRO A 413 8.81 -8.66 8.65
N ARG A 414 9.82 -8.23 7.89
CA ARG A 414 11.24 -8.58 8.02
C ARG A 414 11.56 -10.07 7.80
N THR A 415 10.58 -10.93 7.50
CA THR A 415 10.84 -12.30 7.07
C THR A 415 11.72 -12.31 5.83
N GLY A 416 12.84 -13.02 5.89
CA GLY A 416 13.73 -13.21 4.76
C GLY A 416 13.16 -14.27 3.81
N LEU A 417 12.56 -13.81 2.72
CA LEU A 417 12.03 -14.68 1.67
C LEU A 417 13.08 -14.92 0.60
N LYS A 418 13.32 -16.18 0.28
CA LYS A 418 14.17 -16.62 -0.82
C LYS A 418 13.44 -16.37 -2.13
N ILE A 419 14.00 -15.49 -2.94
CA ILE A 419 13.52 -15.16 -4.29
C ILE A 419 14.57 -15.65 -5.29
N LEU A 420 14.13 -16.40 -6.30
CA LEU A 420 14.99 -16.73 -7.43
C LEU A 420 15.08 -15.51 -8.35
N VAL A 421 16.29 -15.05 -8.63
CA VAL A 421 16.56 -13.88 -9.45
C VAL A 421 17.55 -14.25 -10.55
N ARG A 422 17.55 -13.49 -11.64
CA ARG A 422 18.44 -13.75 -12.76
C ARG A 422 19.89 -13.45 -12.40
N ASP A 423 20.11 -12.33 -11.71
CA ASP A 423 21.44 -11.91 -11.27
C ASP A 423 21.31 -10.90 -10.11
N ILE A 424 22.41 -10.67 -9.40
CA ILE A 424 22.62 -9.58 -8.45
C ILE A 424 23.83 -8.81 -8.99
N TYR A 425 23.56 -7.65 -9.60
CA TYR A 425 24.51 -6.87 -10.37
C TYR A 425 24.99 -5.66 -9.58
N LYS A 426 26.28 -5.62 -9.25
CA LYS A 426 26.91 -4.46 -8.62
C LYS A 426 27.25 -3.41 -9.68
N LEU A 427 26.66 -2.21 -9.59
CA LEU A 427 27.01 -1.12 -10.50
C LEU A 427 28.44 -0.65 -10.28
N LYS A 428 29.18 -0.50 -11.38
CA LYS A 428 30.50 0.14 -11.41
C LYS A 428 30.34 1.67 -11.42
N ALA A 429 31.42 2.37 -11.04
CA ALA A 429 31.51 3.84 -10.98
C ALA A 429 30.91 4.57 -12.19
N ASN A 430 31.14 4.05 -13.39
CA ASN A 430 30.73 4.67 -14.66
C ASN A 430 29.50 4.01 -15.31
N GLU A 431 28.82 3.09 -14.60
CA GLU A 431 27.64 2.41 -15.11
C GLU A 431 26.36 3.02 -14.55
N ASN A 432 25.28 2.93 -15.32
CA ASN A 432 23.95 3.40 -14.92
C ASN A 432 22.90 2.34 -15.26
N ILE A 433 21.65 2.59 -14.90
CA ILE A 433 20.56 1.64 -15.13
C ILE A 433 20.39 1.24 -16.60
N TYR A 434 20.68 2.12 -17.56
CA TYR A 434 20.58 1.80 -18.99
C TYR A 434 21.71 0.89 -19.48
N HIS A 435 22.87 0.89 -18.82
CA HIS A 435 23.93 -0.09 -19.09
C HIS A 435 23.49 -1.48 -18.61
N VAL A 436 22.90 -1.55 -17.40
CA VAL A 436 22.33 -2.78 -16.85
C VAL A 436 21.16 -3.27 -17.71
N SER A 437 20.25 -2.37 -18.10
CA SER A 437 19.14 -2.63 -19.02
C SER A 437 19.62 -3.23 -20.34
N ARG A 438 20.64 -2.64 -20.98
CA ARG A 438 21.21 -3.15 -22.23
C ARG A 438 21.89 -4.51 -22.05
N LYS A 439 22.60 -4.70 -20.93
CA LYS A 439 23.26 -5.97 -20.60
C LYS A 439 22.27 -7.11 -20.45
N TYR A 440 21.18 -6.92 -19.70
CA TYR A 440 20.18 -7.96 -19.46
C TYR A 440 19.03 -7.96 -20.46
N ARG A 441 18.97 -6.96 -21.36
CA ARG A 441 17.88 -6.68 -22.30
C ARG A 441 16.53 -6.51 -21.62
N ILE A 442 16.47 -5.98 -20.39
CA ILE A 442 15.23 -5.80 -19.62
C ILE A 442 14.94 -4.31 -19.52
N ASN A 443 13.67 -3.90 -19.69
CA ASN A 443 13.26 -2.50 -19.57
C ASN A 443 13.78 -1.90 -18.23
N PRO A 444 14.43 -0.72 -18.25
CA PRO A 444 15.04 -0.15 -17.05
C PRO A 444 14.02 0.09 -15.94
N LYS A 445 12.74 0.38 -16.28
CA LYS A 445 11.67 0.53 -15.30
C LYS A 445 11.42 -0.73 -14.48
N ILE A 446 11.53 -1.89 -15.12
CA ILE A 446 11.31 -3.19 -14.47
C ILE A 446 12.45 -3.49 -13.49
N ILE A 447 13.69 -3.22 -13.87
CA ILE A 447 14.86 -3.39 -12.99
C ILE A 447 14.73 -2.45 -11.78
N LEU A 448 14.34 -1.19 -12.00
CA LEU A 448 14.17 -0.21 -10.94
C LEU A 448 13.05 -0.60 -9.97
N TYR A 449 11.87 -0.97 -10.49
CA TYR A 449 10.75 -1.46 -9.69
C TYR A 449 11.12 -2.66 -8.81
N ALA A 450 11.80 -3.66 -9.36
CA ALA A 450 12.24 -4.84 -8.61
C ALA A 450 13.15 -4.47 -7.43
N ASN A 451 13.96 -3.43 -7.59
CA ASN A 451 14.86 -2.92 -6.56
C ASN A 451 14.24 -1.86 -5.65
N GLY A 452 12.95 -1.51 -5.83
CA GLY A 452 12.30 -0.43 -5.07
C GLY A 452 12.91 0.94 -5.34
N ILE A 453 13.43 1.15 -6.55
CA ILE A 453 14.07 2.40 -6.98
C ILE A 453 13.11 3.14 -7.91
N SER A 454 12.86 4.43 -7.68
CA SER A 454 12.05 5.26 -8.57
C SER A 454 12.87 5.79 -9.76
N LEU A 455 12.22 5.92 -10.93
CA LEU A 455 12.78 6.47 -12.17
C LEU A 455 13.04 7.98 -12.14
N ALA A 456 12.47 8.70 -11.17
CA ALA A 456 12.48 10.16 -11.12
C ALA A 456 13.88 10.79 -10.91
N ASN A 457 14.92 9.98 -10.75
CA ASN A 457 16.28 10.45 -10.49
C ASN A 457 17.13 10.80 -11.73
N ALA A 458 16.56 10.78 -12.95
CA ALA A 458 17.27 11.21 -14.16
C ALA A 458 16.88 12.66 -14.51
N LYS A 459 17.79 13.63 -14.36
CA LYS A 459 17.54 14.97 -14.88
C LYS A 459 17.75 14.94 -16.39
N ARG A 460 16.83 15.54 -17.15
CA ARG A 460 16.92 15.65 -18.61
C ARG A 460 16.91 17.12 -18.99
N GLN A 461 17.94 17.56 -19.70
CA GLN A 461 18.02 18.87 -20.33
C GLN A 461 17.66 18.74 -21.80
N TYR A 462 16.76 19.58 -22.27
CA TYR A 462 16.31 19.68 -23.66
C TYR A 462 16.70 21.06 -24.21
N ASP A 463 17.00 21.14 -25.49
CA ASP A 463 17.22 22.42 -26.18
C ASP A 463 15.89 23.14 -26.45
N GLU A 464 15.99 24.36 -26.95
CA GLU A 464 14.83 25.21 -27.27
C GLU A 464 13.93 24.61 -28.37
N GLN A 465 14.42 23.60 -29.11
CA GLN A 465 13.69 22.87 -30.13
C GLN A 465 13.09 21.55 -29.60
N GLY A 466 13.28 21.25 -28.31
CA GLY A 466 12.74 20.06 -27.64
C GLY A 466 13.58 18.79 -27.83
N MET A 467 14.80 18.90 -28.36
CA MET A 467 15.74 17.77 -28.51
C MET A 467 16.59 17.61 -27.25
N LEU A 468 16.80 16.37 -26.80
CA LEU A 468 17.52 16.08 -25.55
C LEU A 468 19.02 16.40 -25.69
N ILE A 469 19.52 17.36 -24.90
CA ILE A 469 20.94 17.77 -24.84
C ILE A 469 21.73 16.85 -23.89
N GLU A 470 21.25 16.68 -22.65
CA GLU A 470 22.00 15.98 -21.60
C GLU A 470 21.05 15.25 -20.63
N GLU A 471 21.37 14.00 -20.27
CA GLU A 471 20.67 13.24 -19.23
C GLU A 471 21.63 13.05 -18.05
N GLU A 472 21.43 13.82 -16.97
CA GLU A 472 22.12 13.65 -15.71
C GLU A 472 21.62 12.35 -15.08
N LYS A 473 22.44 11.31 -15.25
CA LYS A 473 22.07 9.92 -14.95
C LYS A 473 22.12 9.68 -13.44
N PRO A 474 21.16 8.94 -12.88
CA PRO A 474 21.17 8.64 -11.46
C PRO A 474 22.43 7.83 -11.08
N ILE A 475 23.23 8.40 -10.18
CA ILE A 475 24.44 7.77 -9.65
C ILE A 475 24.01 6.73 -8.63
N TYR A 476 24.06 5.45 -9.02
CA TYR A 476 23.83 4.30 -8.14
C TYR A 476 25.14 3.55 -7.85
N GLU A 477 26.25 4.28 -7.83
CA GLU A 477 27.60 3.71 -7.68
C GLU A 477 27.67 2.82 -6.42
N GLY A 478 28.15 1.59 -6.61
CA GLY A 478 28.32 0.61 -5.54
C GLY A 478 27.05 -0.12 -5.09
N LYS A 479 25.85 0.24 -5.56
CA LYS A 479 24.62 -0.50 -5.25
C LYS A 479 24.55 -1.83 -5.99
N GLU A 480 24.05 -2.86 -5.30
CA GLU A 480 23.69 -4.13 -5.89
C GLU A 480 22.24 -4.07 -6.39
N LEU A 481 22.04 -4.33 -7.68
CA LEU A 481 20.74 -4.44 -8.31
C LEU A 481 20.35 -5.88 -8.51
N VAL A 482 19.20 -6.25 -7.96
CA VAL A 482 18.51 -7.50 -8.23
C VAL A 482 17.91 -7.45 -9.64
N ILE A 483 18.30 -8.40 -10.48
CA ILE A 483 17.76 -8.53 -11.84
C ILE A 483 16.63 -9.57 -11.81
N PRO A 484 15.37 -9.20 -12.11
CA PRO A 484 14.24 -10.12 -12.10
C PRO A 484 14.45 -11.34 -13.01
N LEU A 485 13.90 -12.48 -12.60
CA LEU A 485 14.14 -13.78 -13.23
C LEU A 485 13.60 -13.82 -14.67
N ASN A 486 12.28 -13.67 -14.81
CA ASN A 486 11.58 -13.79 -16.09
C ASN A 486 11.03 -12.46 -16.60
N ALA A 487 11.72 -11.35 -16.32
CA ALA A 487 11.29 -10.07 -16.86
C ALA A 487 11.31 -10.08 -18.41
N PRO A 488 10.30 -9.49 -19.07
CA PRO A 488 10.26 -9.35 -20.53
C PRO A 488 11.52 -8.71 -21.07
N ARG A 489 12.08 -9.34 -22.11
CA ARG A 489 13.26 -8.84 -22.81
C ARG A 489 12.86 -8.12 -24.08
N TYR A 490 13.60 -7.07 -24.44
CA TYR A 490 13.44 -6.34 -25.69
C TYR A 490 14.63 -6.56 -26.64
#